data_AF-A0A968ZQ99-F1
#
_entry.id   AF-A0A968ZQ99-F1
#
_cell.length_a   1.000
_cell.length_b   1.000
_cell.length_c   1.000
_cell.angle_alpha   90.00
_cell.angle_beta   90.00
_cell.angle_gamma   90.00
#
_symmetry.space_group_name_H-M   'P 1'
#
loop_
_entity.id
_entity.type
_entity.pdbx_description
1 polymer ?
#
loop_
_entity_poly.entity_id
_entity_poly.type
_entity_poly.pdbx_seq_one_letter_code
_entity_poly.pdbx_strand_id
1 'polypeptide(L)'
;MSSKACPFEQVGIDIWSKFGQNSGKTVYRRAATVLPTRWPVQVLYFFGYAMKISSQQEMVKGLEPHPDRRLQMDFSWVMLVRHLTQNPEALERFYHARIAAEAIACASATPTAQAPPPVAPIHPIPRLRADDVSPADFKELFRYPFPVVIENFAGESYAVKHWSPEYFRDKYGDIQVPYFRGKEYRNIEQGSMAELIDDILAGGKERKYVNNIADIFHTIPELQDALPIEKFASFMGDRKHNKTQIFLGGTATGTGLHCANKFNLFVMIYGQKRWTFVHPKHSPWLYPTSQKNFQFVHAPISATYQYDAERYPLIGSAPRYT
;
A
#
# COMPACT_ATOMS: atom_id res chain seq x y z
N MET A 1 24.36 -27.12 -9.90
CA MET A 1 24.58 -25.69 -10.25
C MET A 1 23.62 -24.86 -9.42
N SER A 2 24.15 -24.05 -8.51
CA SER A 2 23.40 -23.28 -7.51
C SER A 2 22.61 -22.14 -8.19
N SER A 3 21.28 -22.12 -8.01
CA SER A 3 20.45 -20.98 -8.38
C SER A 3 20.88 -19.77 -7.54
N LYS A 4 21.55 -18.79 -8.14
CA LYS A 4 21.83 -17.53 -7.47
C LYS A 4 20.51 -16.78 -7.30
N ALA A 5 20.06 -16.64 -6.05
CA ALA A 5 18.96 -15.76 -5.72
C ALA A 5 19.27 -14.32 -6.16
N CYS A 6 18.22 -13.56 -6.48
CA CYS A 6 18.32 -12.17 -6.89
C CYS A 6 19.00 -11.34 -5.77
N PRO A 7 20.03 -10.51 -6.06
CA PRO A 7 20.77 -9.76 -5.05
C PRO A 7 19.90 -8.93 -4.08
N PHE A 8 18.70 -8.54 -4.50
CA PHE A 8 17.75 -7.75 -3.71
C PHE A 8 16.99 -8.56 -2.64
N GLU A 9 16.81 -9.88 -2.83
CA GLU A 9 16.26 -10.75 -1.78
C GLU A 9 17.26 -10.90 -0.63
N GLN A 10 18.56 -10.98 -0.96
CA GLN A 10 19.63 -11.11 0.03
C GLN A 10 19.79 -9.84 0.88
N VAL A 11 19.72 -8.64 0.28
CA VAL A 11 19.87 -7.38 1.03
C VAL A 11 18.73 -7.15 2.04
N GLY A 12 17.49 -7.52 1.67
CA GLY A 12 16.38 -7.49 2.62
C GLY A 12 16.61 -8.45 3.78
N ILE A 13 16.91 -9.72 3.47
CA ILE A 13 17.18 -10.78 4.45
C ILE A 13 18.38 -10.44 5.36
N ASP A 14 19.43 -9.84 4.82
CA ASP A 14 20.67 -9.50 5.55
C ASP A 14 20.47 -8.32 6.51
N ILE A 15 19.66 -7.31 6.14
CA ILE A 15 19.23 -6.26 7.08
C ILE A 15 18.42 -6.88 8.22
N TRP A 16 17.56 -7.85 7.93
CA TRP A 16 16.78 -8.57 8.95
C TRP A 16 17.63 -9.48 9.83
N SER A 17 18.72 -10.07 9.32
CA SER A 17 19.68 -10.80 10.15
C SER A 17 20.32 -9.91 11.22
N LYS A 18 20.52 -8.61 10.94
CA LYS A 18 21.00 -7.62 11.92
C LYS A 18 19.95 -7.28 12.99
N PHE A 19 18.67 -7.17 12.63
CA PHE A 19 17.59 -6.95 13.61
C PHE A 19 17.30 -8.20 14.47
N GLY A 20 17.45 -9.40 13.90
CA GLY A 20 17.32 -10.66 14.63
C GLY A 20 18.48 -10.97 15.59
N GLN A 21 19.67 -10.40 15.36
CA GLN A 21 20.84 -10.58 16.24
C GLN A 21 20.87 -9.60 17.41
N ASN A 22 20.31 -8.39 17.27
CA ASN A 22 20.26 -7.40 18.35
C ASN A 22 19.04 -7.57 19.30
N SER A 23 18.03 -8.34 18.91
CA SER A 23 16.91 -8.74 19.77
C SER A 23 17.18 -10.09 20.41
N GLY A 24 18.23 -10.16 21.24
CA GLY A 24 18.50 -11.30 22.11
C GLY A 24 17.43 -11.48 23.19
N LYS A 25 16.20 -11.84 22.78
CA LYS A 25 15.11 -12.40 23.58
C LYS A 25 14.01 -12.88 22.64
N THR A 26 14.11 -14.16 22.30
CA THR A 26 13.06 -14.99 21.73
C THR A 26 11.74 -14.79 22.47
N VAL A 27 10.70 -14.30 21.78
CA VAL A 27 9.31 -14.41 22.26
C VAL A 27 8.43 -14.93 21.12
N TYR A 28 8.61 -16.21 20.78
CA TYR A 28 7.52 -17.02 20.26
C TYR A 28 6.91 -17.76 21.46
N ARG A 29 5.92 -17.16 22.13
CA ARG A 29 4.99 -17.91 22.97
C ARG A 29 3.62 -17.89 22.31
N ARG A 30 3.17 -19.07 21.87
CA ARG A 30 1.76 -19.36 21.61
C ARG A 30 0.96 -19.02 22.87
N ALA A 31 0.01 -18.09 22.74
CA ALA A 31 -1.08 -17.96 23.68
C ALA A 31 -2.39 -18.08 22.89
N ALA A 32 -2.95 -19.29 22.91
CA ALA A 32 -4.36 -19.50 22.60
C ALA A 32 -5.13 -19.24 23.90
N THR A 33 -5.76 -18.08 24.01
CA THR A 33 -6.81 -17.82 25.01
C THR A 33 -7.68 -16.67 24.53
N VAL A 34 -8.99 -16.90 24.53
CA VAL A 34 -10.04 -15.93 24.20
C VAL A 34 -10.06 -14.83 25.27
N LEU A 35 -9.75 -13.59 24.91
CA LEU A 35 -9.94 -12.39 25.75
C LEU A 35 -10.28 -11.15 24.88
N PRO A 36 -10.97 -10.14 25.46
CA PRO A 36 -11.94 -9.30 24.77
C PRO A 36 -11.34 -8.12 23.99
N THR A 37 -12.15 -7.64 23.06
CA THR A 37 -12.01 -6.41 22.27
C THR A 37 -11.66 -5.18 23.13
N ARG A 38 -10.39 -4.75 23.14
CA ARG A 38 -9.93 -3.34 23.32
C ARG A 38 -8.38 -3.25 23.31
N TRP A 39 -7.88 -2.17 22.70
CA TRP A 39 -6.48 -1.63 22.68
C TRP A 39 -5.54 -2.07 21.52
N PRO A 40 -4.63 -1.16 21.07
CA PRO A 40 -4.56 -0.75 19.68
C PRO A 40 -3.32 -1.27 18.97
N VAL A 41 -3.43 -1.41 17.65
CA VAL A 41 -2.29 -1.70 16.78
C VAL A 41 -2.65 -0.98 15.46
N GLN A 42 -1.85 -0.13 14.80
CA GLN A 42 -0.47 -0.26 14.27
C GLN A 42 -0.11 1.07 13.59
N VAL A 43 1.17 1.46 13.58
CA VAL A 43 1.68 2.30 12.48
C VAL A 43 2.23 1.37 11.41
N LEU A 44 1.76 1.51 10.19
CA LEU A 44 2.17 0.70 9.05
C LEU A 44 2.84 1.62 8.01
N TYR A 45 4.07 1.27 7.63
CA TYR A 45 4.89 2.01 6.67
C TYR A 45 4.64 1.50 5.26
N PHE A 46 4.50 2.43 4.32
CA PHE A 46 4.25 2.12 2.92
C PHE A 46 5.13 2.92 1.97
N PHE A 47 5.43 2.27 0.86
CA PHE A 47 6.16 2.83 -0.26
C PHE A 47 5.21 3.50 -1.23
N GLY A 48 5.54 4.74 -1.53
CA GLY A 48 5.68 5.11 -2.91
C GLY A 48 7.16 5.00 -3.21
N TYR A 49 7.54 4.14 -4.14
CA TYR A 49 8.54 4.64 -5.07
C TYR A 49 7.87 5.88 -5.65
N ALA A 50 8.41 7.07 -5.34
CA ALA A 50 8.49 7.99 -6.44
C ALA A 50 9.11 7.13 -7.55
N MET A 51 8.36 6.88 -8.62
CA MET A 51 9.06 6.80 -9.89
C MET A 51 9.77 8.14 -10.01
N LYS A 52 10.95 8.25 -9.37
CA LYS A 52 12.04 8.89 -10.02
C LYS A 52 12.03 8.15 -11.33
N ILE A 53 11.60 8.84 -12.39
CA ILE A 53 11.57 8.32 -13.75
C ILE A 53 12.96 7.73 -14.11
N SER A 54 14.00 8.05 -13.33
CA SER A 54 15.31 7.40 -13.33
C SER A 54 15.42 5.99 -12.73
N SER A 55 14.44 5.42 -12.04
CA SER A 55 14.55 4.04 -11.49
C SER A 55 14.21 2.95 -12.51
N GLN A 56 13.53 3.32 -13.61
CA GLN A 56 13.61 2.55 -14.85
C GLN A 56 15.00 2.66 -15.50
N GLN A 57 15.78 3.73 -15.23
CA GLN A 57 17.18 3.80 -15.68
C GLN A 57 18.13 2.99 -14.77
N GLU A 58 17.83 2.75 -13.49
CA GLU A 58 18.72 1.99 -12.60
C GLU A 58 18.46 0.47 -12.57
N MET A 59 17.24 -0.02 -12.86
CA MET A 59 17.08 -1.43 -13.29
C MET A 59 17.77 -1.70 -14.65
N VAL A 60 18.18 -0.64 -15.34
CA VAL A 60 18.91 -0.63 -16.61
C VAL A 60 20.42 -0.39 -16.41
N LYS A 61 20.92 -0.11 -15.19
CA LYS A 61 22.36 0.13 -14.94
C LYS A 61 23.25 -1.13 -14.91
N GLY A 62 22.68 -2.31 -15.20
CA GLY A 62 23.43 -3.51 -15.57
C GLY A 62 23.33 -3.88 -17.06
N LEU A 63 22.67 -3.05 -17.86
CA LEU A 63 22.52 -3.22 -19.30
C LEU A 63 23.11 -1.98 -19.96
N GLU A 64 24.34 -2.09 -20.44
CA GLU A 64 24.87 -1.09 -21.35
C GLU A 64 23.90 -0.85 -22.53
N PRO A 65 23.92 0.33 -23.16
CA PRO A 65 23.03 0.63 -24.28
C PRO A 65 23.35 -0.30 -25.45
N HIS A 66 22.62 -1.42 -25.57
CA HIS A 66 22.64 -2.20 -26.80
C HIS A 66 22.05 -1.33 -27.92
N PRO A 67 22.70 -1.22 -29.08
CA PRO A 67 22.32 -0.28 -30.16
C PRO A 67 20.94 -0.50 -30.81
N ASP A 68 20.16 -1.49 -30.35
CA ASP A 68 18.86 -1.89 -30.92
C ASP A 68 17.63 -1.59 -30.02
N ARG A 69 17.72 -0.65 -29.06
CA ARG A 69 16.62 -0.37 -28.11
C ARG A 69 15.38 0.27 -28.76
N ARG A 70 14.49 -0.57 -29.31
CA ARG A 70 13.08 -0.27 -29.68
C ARG A 70 12.11 -0.18 -28.49
N LEU A 71 12.56 -0.43 -27.26
CA LEU A 71 11.69 -0.53 -26.07
C LEU A 71 11.60 0.75 -25.23
N GLN A 72 12.24 1.84 -25.68
CA GLN A 72 12.03 3.19 -25.14
C GLN A 72 10.92 3.92 -25.91
N MET A 73 9.88 3.20 -26.36
CA MET A 73 8.67 3.86 -26.83
C MET A 73 8.02 4.50 -25.60
N ASP A 74 8.20 5.82 -25.50
CA ASP A 74 8.02 6.61 -24.30
C ASP A 74 6.68 6.34 -23.62
N PHE A 75 6.70 6.17 -22.30
CA PHE A 75 5.52 6.33 -21.46
C PHE A 75 4.73 7.59 -21.87
N SER A 76 5.42 8.67 -22.24
CA SER A 76 4.87 9.89 -22.82
C SER A 76 3.95 9.66 -24.04
N TRP A 77 4.26 8.72 -24.93
CA TRP A 77 3.40 8.36 -26.07
C TRP A 77 2.13 7.64 -25.64
N VAL A 78 2.24 6.67 -24.73
CA VAL A 78 1.06 5.97 -24.19
C VAL A 78 0.15 6.96 -23.44
N MET A 79 0.76 7.91 -22.75
CA MET A 79 0.09 8.99 -22.05
C MET A 79 -0.61 9.97 -23.01
N LEU A 80 0.06 10.33 -24.11
CA LEU A 80 -0.50 11.17 -25.17
C LEU A 80 -1.68 10.47 -25.86
N VAL A 81 -1.53 9.21 -26.26
CA VAL A 81 -2.63 8.42 -26.87
C VAL A 81 -3.81 8.33 -25.92
N ARG A 82 -3.58 8.06 -24.64
CA ARG A 82 -4.65 8.05 -23.63
C ARG A 82 -5.33 9.40 -23.49
N HIS A 83 -4.56 10.49 -23.44
CA HIS A 83 -5.11 11.84 -23.32
C HIS A 83 -5.96 12.21 -24.54
N LEU A 84 -5.48 11.91 -25.75
CA LEU A 84 -6.19 12.20 -26.99
C LEU A 84 -7.44 11.33 -27.19
N THR A 85 -7.38 10.05 -26.78
CA THR A 85 -8.49 9.10 -26.96
C THR A 85 -9.47 9.08 -25.80
N GLN A 86 -9.12 9.69 -24.67
CA GLN A 86 -9.84 9.56 -23.38
C GLN A 86 -10.09 8.10 -22.96
N ASN A 87 -9.34 7.14 -23.53
CA ASN A 87 -9.54 5.73 -23.30
C ASN A 87 -8.74 5.27 -22.06
N PRO A 88 -9.40 4.97 -20.92
CA PRO A 88 -8.71 4.56 -19.71
C PRO A 88 -7.98 3.22 -19.86
N GLU A 89 -8.38 2.38 -20.83
CA GLU A 89 -7.78 1.08 -21.12
C GLU A 89 -6.57 1.17 -22.05
N ALA A 90 -6.21 2.33 -22.60
CA ALA A 90 -5.11 2.46 -23.56
C ALA A 90 -3.78 1.91 -23.01
N LEU A 91 -3.51 2.15 -21.71
CA LEU A 91 -2.33 1.61 -21.03
C LEU A 91 -2.40 0.10 -20.86
N GLU A 92 -3.57 -0.44 -20.49
CA GLU A 92 -3.79 -1.88 -20.35
C GLU A 92 -3.61 -2.58 -21.69
N ARG A 93 -4.25 -2.08 -22.75
CA ARG A 93 -4.13 -2.65 -24.11
C ARG A 93 -2.69 -2.59 -24.63
N PHE A 94 -2.00 -1.48 -24.40
CA PHE A 94 -0.57 -1.37 -24.72
C PHE A 94 0.25 -2.40 -23.95
N TYR A 95 0.01 -2.52 -22.64
CA TYR A 95 0.70 -3.48 -21.78
C TYR A 95 0.51 -4.91 -22.30
N HIS A 96 -0.73 -5.32 -22.60
CA HIS A 96 -1.02 -6.64 -23.17
C HIS A 96 -0.36 -6.86 -24.53
N ALA A 97 -0.39 -5.87 -25.41
CA ALA A 97 0.15 -5.99 -26.77
C ALA A 97 1.69 -6.01 -26.82
N ARG A 98 2.38 -5.42 -25.84
CA ARG A 98 3.84 -5.18 -25.92
C ARG A 98 4.66 -5.77 -24.79
N ILE A 99 4.10 -5.97 -23.61
CA ILE A 99 4.85 -6.34 -22.41
C ILE A 99 4.38 -7.68 -21.85
N ALA A 100 3.08 -7.96 -21.85
CA ALA A 100 2.53 -9.15 -21.20
C ALA A 100 3.12 -10.45 -21.75
N ALA A 101 3.29 -10.59 -23.07
CA ALA A 101 3.85 -11.80 -23.67
C ALA A 101 5.30 -12.05 -23.20
N GLU A 102 6.14 -11.01 -23.14
CA GLU A 102 7.51 -11.12 -22.64
C GLU A 102 7.54 -11.41 -21.14
N ALA A 103 6.69 -10.75 -20.35
CA ALA A 103 6.56 -11.00 -18.93
C ALA A 103 6.11 -12.45 -18.64
N ILE A 104 5.17 -12.98 -19.45
CA ILE A 104 4.72 -14.37 -19.39
C ILE A 104 5.84 -15.33 -19.77
N ALA A 105 6.57 -15.05 -20.85
CA ALA A 105 7.70 -15.88 -21.29
C ALA A 105 8.81 -15.92 -20.23
N CYS A 106 9.17 -14.77 -19.65
CA CYS A 106 10.14 -14.68 -18.55
C CYS A 106 9.69 -15.45 -17.30
N ALA A 107 8.40 -15.39 -16.95
CA ALA A 107 7.85 -16.14 -15.81
C ALA A 107 7.77 -17.65 -16.09
N SER A 108 7.52 -18.03 -17.34
CA SER A 108 7.37 -19.42 -17.80
C SER A 108 8.69 -20.10 -18.17
N ALA A 109 9.80 -19.36 -18.22
CA ALA A 109 11.14 -19.90 -18.53
C ALA A 109 11.70 -20.85 -17.44
N THR A 110 10.89 -21.18 -16.43
CA THR A 110 11.17 -22.28 -15.51
C THR A 110 10.67 -23.59 -16.13
N PRO A 111 11.54 -24.56 -16.44
CA PRO A 111 11.16 -25.75 -17.20
C PRO A 111 10.47 -26.77 -16.30
N THR A 112 9.17 -26.62 -16.08
CA THR A 112 8.28 -27.75 -15.80
C THR A 112 6.89 -27.42 -16.29
N ALA A 113 6.54 -28.04 -17.42
CA ALA A 113 5.21 -28.04 -17.98
C ALA A 113 4.20 -28.75 -17.06
N GLN A 114 2.94 -28.30 -17.13
CA GLN A 114 1.70 -28.96 -16.68
C GLN A 114 1.20 -28.79 -15.23
N ALA A 115 1.78 -27.92 -14.41
CA ALA A 115 1.11 -27.49 -13.17
C ALA A 115 0.53 -26.06 -13.33
N PRO A 116 -0.65 -25.74 -12.74
CA PRO A 116 -1.05 -24.35 -12.60
C PRO A 116 0.11 -23.58 -11.94
N PRO A 117 0.36 -22.30 -12.33
CA PRO A 117 1.45 -21.53 -11.78
C PRO A 117 1.35 -21.59 -10.24
N PRO A 118 2.43 -21.97 -9.53
CA PRO A 118 2.39 -22.12 -8.09
C PRO A 118 1.91 -20.81 -7.48
N VAL A 119 0.88 -20.87 -6.64
CA VAL A 119 0.42 -19.71 -5.87
C VAL A 119 1.63 -19.16 -5.13
N ALA A 120 2.01 -17.94 -5.45
CA ALA A 120 3.20 -17.34 -4.88
C ALA A 120 3.08 -17.26 -3.36
N PRO A 121 4.22 -17.38 -2.64
CA PRO A 121 4.21 -17.37 -1.20
C PRO A 121 3.61 -16.08 -0.66
N ILE A 122 2.87 -16.24 0.43
CA ILE A 122 2.38 -15.15 1.26
C ILE A 122 3.29 -15.08 2.48
N HIS A 123 3.97 -13.95 2.63
CA HIS A 123 4.87 -13.68 3.73
C HIS A 123 4.21 -12.77 4.77
N PRO A 124 4.51 -12.93 6.07
CA PRO A 124 4.07 -11.97 7.06
C PRO A 124 4.80 -10.63 6.88
N ILE A 125 4.11 -9.52 7.16
CA ILE A 125 4.76 -8.22 7.31
C ILE A 125 5.56 -8.20 8.63
N PRO A 126 6.86 -7.87 8.62
CA PRO A 126 7.67 -7.71 9.82
C PRO A 126 7.07 -6.71 10.81
N ARG A 127 7.25 -7.01 12.09
CA ARG A 127 6.69 -6.23 13.19
C ARG A 127 7.82 -5.85 14.14
N LEU A 128 7.89 -4.57 14.48
CA LEU A 128 8.85 -3.99 15.42
C LEU A 128 8.08 -3.30 16.54
N ARG A 129 8.61 -3.27 17.76
CA ARG A 129 8.04 -2.43 18.82
C ARG A 129 8.57 -1.01 18.68
N ALA A 130 7.76 -0.01 19.02
CA ALA A 130 8.21 1.38 18.97
C ALA A 130 9.49 1.65 19.78
N ASP A 131 9.66 1.00 20.93
CA ASP A 131 10.83 1.17 21.81
C ASP A 131 12.13 0.59 21.21
N ASP A 132 11.99 -0.33 20.24
CA ASP A 132 13.11 -1.00 19.58
C ASP A 132 13.53 -0.30 18.28
N VAL A 133 12.85 0.79 17.90
CA VAL A 133 13.11 1.51 16.65
C VAL A 133 13.71 2.88 16.93
N SER A 134 14.81 3.17 16.25
CA SER A 134 15.51 4.45 16.28
C SER A 134 15.31 5.26 14.98
N PRO A 135 15.63 6.57 14.98
CA PRO A 135 15.69 7.37 13.75
C PRO A 135 16.66 6.80 12.69
N ALA A 136 17.73 6.11 13.11
CA ALA A 136 18.67 5.47 12.18
C ALA A 136 18.02 4.29 11.44
N ASP A 137 17.17 3.52 12.12
CA ASP A 137 16.43 2.41 11.52
C ASP A 137 15.46 2.94 10.44
N PHE A 138 14.79 4.07 10.70
CA PHE A 138 13.95 4.71 9.68
C PHE A 138 14.75 5.14 8.46
N LYS A 139 15.94 5.70 8.65
CA LYS A 139 16.82 6.08 7.54
C LYS A 139 17.14 4.86 6.65
N GLU A 140 17.40 3.71 7.26
CA GLU A 140 17.63 2.46 6.54
C GLU A 140 16.34 1.93 5.87
N LEU A 141 15.18 2.00 6.53
CA LEU A 141 13.89 1.66 5.93
C LEU A 141 13.57 2.53 4.69
N PHE A 142 13.96 3.81 4.70
CA PHE A 142 13.82 4.67 3.52
C PHE A 142 14.83 4.36 2.41
N ARG A 143 15.99 3.79 2.76
CA ARG A 143 17.02 3.38 1.79
C ARG A 143 16.67 2.04 1.13
N TYR A 144 16.12 1.11 1.90
CA TYR A 144 15.72 -0.22 1.47
C TYR A 144 14.24 -0.44 1.75
N PRO A 145 13.38 0.12 0.89
CA PRO A 145 11.95 0.17 1.12
C PRO A 145 11.29 -1.22 1.26
N PHE A 146 10.89 -1.60 2.47
CA PHE A 146 10.13 -2.82 2.77
C PHE A 146 8.98 -2.60 3.79
N PRO A 147 7.78 -3.18 3.60
CA PRO A 147 6.64 -2.87 4.47
C PRO A 147 6.93 -3.36 5.88
N VAL A 148 6.65 -2.51 6.87
CA VAL A 148 6.88 -2.83 8.29
C VAL A 148 5.76 -2.26 9.13
N VAL A 149 5.39 -3.04 10.16
CA VAL A 149 4.51 -2.60 11.23
C VAL A 149 5.38 -2.15 12.41
N ILE A 150 5.18 -0.93 12.88
CA ILE A 150 5.72 -0.48 14.16
C ILE A 150 4.58 -0.43 15.17
N GLU A 151 4.63 -1.36 16.11
CA GLU A 151 3.64 -1.53 17.17
C GLU A 151 3.78 -0.41 18.20
N ASN A 152 2.64 0.08 18.66
CA ASN A 152 2.54 1.12 19.70
C ASN A 152 3.25 2.45 19.39
N PHE A 153 3.66 2.74 18.15
CA PHE A 153 4.36 3.99 17.83
C PHE A 153 3.51 5.23 18.12
N ALA A 154 2.22 5.16 17.82
CA ALA A 154 1.22 6.19 18.07
C ALA A 154 0.44 6.00 19.38
N GLY A 155 0.77 4.99 20.20
CA GLY A 155 -0.07 4.54 21.33
C GLY A 155 -0.40 5.62 22.35
N GLU A 156 0.52 6.56 22.54
CA GLU A 156 0.35 7.66 23.49
C GLU A 156 -0.41 8.87 22.93
N SER A 157 -0.73 8.89 21.63
CA SER A 157 -1.39 10.04 21.01
C SER A 157 -2.85 10.18 21.49
N TYR A 158 -3.34 11.42 21.50
CA TYR A 158 -4.73 11.70 21.87
C TYR A 158 -5.70 10.94 20.97
N ALA A 159 -5.43 10.91 19.66
CA ALA A 159 -6.24 10.19 18.68
C ALA A 159 -6.41 8.71 19.04
N VAL A 160 -5.32 7.98 19.32
CA VAL A 160 -5.40 6.55 19.65
C VAL A 160 -6.16 6.29 20.95
N LYS A 161 -6.06 7.21 21.93
CA LYS A 161 -6.70 7.05 23.23
C LYS A 161 -8.19 7.42 23.25
N HIS A 162 -8.63 8.32 22.38
CA HIS A 162 -9.95 8.95 22.49
C HIS A 162 -10.82 8.86 21.24
N TRP A 163 -10.24 8.73 20.04
CA TRP A 163 -11.04 8.70 18.83
C TRP A 163 -11.73 7.35 18.68
N SER A 164 -13.05 7.39 18.59
CA SER A 164 -13.93 6.29 18.21
C SER A 164 -14.92 6.78 17.14
N PRO A 165 -15.66 5.87 16.47
CA PRO A 165 -16.74 6.28 15.59
C PRO A 165 -17.71 7.24 16.30
N GLU A 166 -18.17 6.91 17.51
CA GLU A 166 -19.08 7.73 18.32
C GLU A 166 -18.50 9.10 18.63
N TYR A 167 -17.21 9.19 18.97
CA TYR A 167 -16.53 10.49 19.17
C TYR A 167 -16.61 11.36 17.91
N PHE A 168 -16.38 10.78 16.72
CA PHE A 168 -16.48 11.52 15.45
C PHE A 168 -17.92 11.90 15.11
N ARG A 169 -18.88 11.03 15.39
CA ARG A 169 -20.31 11.30 15.22
C ARG A 169 -20.77 12.46 16.08
N ASP A 170 -20.41 12.44 17.36
CA ASP A 170 -20.94 13.39 18.34
C ASP A 170 -20.21 14.75 18.27
N LYS A 171 -18.89 14.76 18.02
CA LYS A 171 -18.11 16.01 17.97
C LYS A 171 -18.09 16.65 16.58
N TYR A 172 -18.11 15.85 15.52
CA TYR A 172 -17.91 16.30 14.14
C TYR A 172 -19.06 15.94 13.21
N GLY A 173 -20.21 15.52 13.76
CA GLY A 173 -21.36 14.99 13.03
C GLY A 173 -21.85 15.87 11.88
N ASP A 174 -21.88 17.19 12.07
CA ASP A 174 -22.41 18.15 11.11
C ASP A 174 -21.49 18.40 9.90
N ILE A 175 -20.22 17.98 9.97
CA ILE A 175 -19.26 18.22 8.90
C ILE A 175 -19.63 17.39 7.67
N GLN A 176 -19.67 18.06 6.52
CA GLN A 176 -19.90 17.41 5.24
C GLN A 176 -18.62 16.70 4.77
N VAL A 177 -18.76 15.42 4.41
CA VAL A 177 -17.67 14.58 3.94
C VAL A 177 -18.04 13.85 2.65
N PRO A 178 -17.13 13.78 1.67
CA PRO A 178 -17.32 12.94 0.49
C PRO A 178 -17.14 11.47 0.85
N TYR A 179 -18.12 10.63 0.52
CA TYR A 179 -18.01 9.18 0.67
C TYR A 179 -18.36 8.43 -0.62
N PHE A 180 -17.81 7.24 -0.75
CA PHE A 180 -18.14 6.28 -1.80
C PHE A 180 -19.20 5.30 -1.29
N ARG A 181 -20.09 4.84 -2.18
CA ARG A 181 -21.05 3.76 -1.89
C ARG A 181 -20.66 2.49 -2.64
N GLY A 182 -20.69 1.35 -1.95
CA GLY A 182 -20.49 0.03 -2.58
C GLY A 182 -19.03 -0.29 -2.95
N LYS A 183 -18.85 -1.18 -3.95
CA LYS A 183 -17.52 -1.69 -4.37
C LYS A 183 -16.83 -0.81 -5.40
N GLU A 184 -17.55 0.13 -6.01
CA GLU A 184 -17.06 0.93 -7.12
C GLU A 184 -16.75 2.36 -6.67
N TYR A 185 -15.49 2.76 -6.82
CA TYR A 185 -14.96 4.09 -6.52
C TYR A 185 -15.46 5.22 -7.44
N ARG A 186 -16.60 5.03 -8.12
CA ARG A 186 -17.06 5.90 -9.21
C ARG A 186 -18.12 6.90 -8.78
N ASN A 187 -18.86 6.61 -7.72
CA ASN A 187 -19.94 7.46 -7.24
C ASN A 187 -19.52 8.12 -5.93
N ILE A 188 -19.01 9.35 -6.02
CA ILE A 188 -18.75 10.19 -4.85
C ILE A 188 -20.05 10.90 -4.51
N GLU A 189 -20.59 10.58 -3.34
CA GLU A 189 -21.71 11.28 -2.73
C GLU A 189 -21.18 12.22 -1.64
N GLN A 190 -21.99 13.20 -1.24
CA GLN A 190 -21.73 14.06 -0.09
C GLN A 190 -22.79 13.78 0.96
N GLY A 191 -22.39 13.80 2.23
CA GLY A 191 -23.30 13.77 3.36
C GLY A 191 -22.57 14.08 4.65
N SER A 192 -23.30 14.03 5.76
CA SER A 192 -22.74 14.39 7.06
C SER A 192 -21.83 13.28 7.61
N MET A 193 -20.86 13.67 8.44
CA MET A 193 -20.04 12.72 9.20
C MET A 193 -20.93 11.81 10.06
N ALA A 194 -22.00 12.34 10.64
CA ALA A 194 -22.95 11.54 11.43
C ALA A 194 -23.59 10.43 10.59
N GLU A 195 -24.08 10.73 9.39
CA GLU A 195 -24.66 9.73 8.47
C GLU A 195 -23.65 8.66 8.02
N LEU A 196 -22.38 9.03 7.89
CA LEU A 196 -21.31 8.08 7.61
C LEU A 196 -21.07 7.17 8.81
N ILE A 197 -20.91 7.75 10.01
CA ILE A 197 -20.65 6.96 11.22
C ILE A 197 -21.84 6.07 11.55
N ASP A 198 -23.08 6.53 11.38
CA ASP A 198 -24.28 5.73 11.61
C ASP A 198 -24.31 4.50 10.71
N ASP A 199 -23.90 4.60 9.43
CA ASP A 199 -23.74 3.43 8.56
C ASP A 199 -22.65 2.48 9.10
N ILE A 200 -21.50 3.02 9.52
CA ILE A 200 -20.39 2.23 10.07
C ILE A 200 -20.85 1.45 11.31
N LEU A 201 -21.53 2.11 12.25
CA LEU A 201 -22.05 1.53 13.48
C LEU A 201 -23.17 0.51 13.22
N ALA A 202 -23.98 0.73 12.18
CA ALA A 202 -25.00 -0.21 11.73
C ALA A 202 -24.43 -1.43 10.96
N GLY A 203 -23.10 -1.58 10.92
CA GLY A 203 -22.41 -2.71 10.31
C GLY A 203 -21.95 -2.47 8.86
N GLY A 204 -21.97 -1.22 8.39
CA GLY A 204 -21.56 -0.84 7.03
C GLY A 204 -22.49 -1.39 5.97
N LYS A 205 -23.81 -1.36 6.20
CA LYS A 205 -24.81 -1.93 5.28
C LYS A 205 -24.78 -1.24 3.92
N GLU A 206 -24.60 0.08 3.91
CA GLU A 206 -24.45 0.88 2.70
C GLU A 206 -23.00 0.91 2.19
N ARG A 207 -22.07 0.35 2.97
CA ARG A 207 -20.63 0.31 2.69
C ARG A 207 -20.09 1.70 2.39
N LYS A 208 -20.53 2.71 3.14
CA LYS A 208 -20.00 4.06 2.99
C LYS A 208 -18.52 4.05 3.38
N TYR A 209 -17.71 4.64 2.51
CA TYR A 209 -16.27 4.73 2.71
C TYR A 209 -15.77 6.13 2.40
N VAL A 210 -15.10 6.75 3.36
CA VAL A 210 -14.31 7.95 3.18
C VAL A 210 -12.89 7.53 2.85
N ASN A 211 -12.39 8.01 1.72
CA ASN A 211 -11.03 7.81 1.28
C ASN A 211 -10.29 9.15 1.22
N ASN A 212 -9.09 9.21 1.78
CA ASN A 212 -8.09 10.22 1.41
C ASN A 212 -8.45 11.69 1.76
N ILE A 213 -9.35 11.94 2.72
CA ILE A 213 -9.74 13.32 3.08
C ILE A 213 -8.58 13.98 3.82
N ALA A 214 -8.06 15.07 3.26
CA ALA A 214 -6.99 15.89 3.86
C ALA A 214 -7.52 17.21 4.41
N ASP A 215 -8.49 17.83 3.73
CA ASP A 215 -8.95 19.19 4.02
C ASP A 215 -9.51 19.35 5.44
N ILE A 216 -10.06 18.26 6.02
CA ILE A 216 -10.56 18.28 7.41
C ILE A 216 -9.49 18.68 8.43
N PHE A 217 -8.21 18.33 8.19
CA PHE A 217 -7.11 18.72 9.09
C PHE A 217 -6.73 20.20 8.96
N HIS A 218 -6.98 20.81 7.80
CA HIS A 218 -6.79 22.25 7.62
C HIS A 218 -7.93 23.03 8.26
N THR A 219 -9.16 22.56 8.11
CA THR A 219 -10.36 23.19 8.69
C THR A 219 -10.42 23.01 10.21
N ILE A 220 -9.87 21.91 10.73
CA ILE A 220 -9.94 21.54 12.16
C ILE A 220 -8.53 21.16 12.64
N PRO A 221 -7.67 22.15 12.96
CA PRO A 221 -6.27 21.91 13.31
C PRO A 221 -6.08 21.00 14.53
N GLU A 222 -7.02 20.99 15.49
CA GLU A 222 -6.97 20.09 16.65
C GLU A 222 -6.94 18.59 16.26
N LEU A 223 -7.44 18.23 15.07
CA LEU A 223 -7.33 16.86 14.57
C LEU A 223 -5.89 16.48 14.24
N GLN A 224 -5.11 17.45 13.77
CA GLN A 224 -3.72 17.27 13.43
C GLN A 224 -2.86 17.17 14.72
N ASP A 225 -3.16 18.01 15.71
CA ASP A 225 -2.49 18.02 17.02
C ASP A 225 -2.71 16.71 17.81
N ALA A 226 -3.82 16.01 17.56
CA ALA A 226 -4.12 14.74 18.20
C ALA A 226 -3.27 13.55 17.69
N LEU A 227 -2.52 13.74 16.60
CA LEU A 227 -1.69 12.74 15.94
C LEU A 227 -0.22 12.88 16.35
N PRO A 228 0.58 11.80 16.30
CA PRO A 228 1.99 11.83 16.71
C PRO A 228 2.90 12.40 15.61
N ILE A 229 2.52 13.52 14.98
CA ILE A 229 3.23 14.08 13.81
C ILE A 229 4.64 14.53 14.17
N GLU A 230 4.82 15.21 15.32
CA GLU A 230 6.14 15.63 15.79
C GLU A 230 7.05 14.44 16.09
N LYS A 231 6.48 13.37 16.67
CA LYS A 231 7.20 12.11 16.86
C LYS A 231 7.60 11.48 15.52
N PHE A 232 6.76 11.54 14.49
CA PHE A 232 7.19 11.09 13.16
C PHE A 232 8.28 11.97 12.57
N ALA A 233 8.16 13.29 12.72
CA ALA A 233 9.12 14.25 12.18
C ALA A 233 10.54 13.97 12.71
N SER A 234 10.68 13.65 14.00
CA SER A 234 11.99 13.33 14.59
C SER A 234 12.64 12.06 14.03
N PHE A 235 11.86 11.14 13.46
CA PHE A 235 12.35 9.91 12.81
C PHE A 235 12.55 10.06 11.29
N MET A 236 11.95 11.08 10.67
CA MET A 236 12.00 11.29 9.21
C MET A 236 13.28 11.98 8.73
N GLY A 237 14.05 12.59 9.64
CA GLY A 237 15.23 13.41 9.33
C GLY A 237 14.82 14.66 8.55
N ASP A 238 15.54 14.98 7.47
CA ASP A 238 15.24 16.16 6.63
C ASP A 238 13.96 16.01 5.78
N ARG A 239 13.29 14.85 5.81
CA ARG A 239 12.06 14.62 5.04
C ARG A 239 10.91 15.34 5.71
N LYS A 240 10.20 16.14 4.93
CA LYS A 240 9.07 16.92 5.41
C LYS A 240 7.77 16.13 5.33
N HIS A 241 6.96 16.25 6.38
CA HIS A 241 5.55 15.86 6.33
C HIS A 241 4.85 16.64 5.21
N ASN A 242 4.14 15.94 4.33
CA ASN A 242 3.48 16.55 3.17
C ASN A 242 2.00 16.84 3.43
N LYS A 243 1.24 15.84 3.89
CA LYS A 243 -0.19 15.98 4.19
C LYS A 243 -0.63 14.84 5.11
N THR A 244 -1.61 15.11 5.95
CA THR A 244 -2.32 14.13 6.76
C THR A 244 -3.65 13.80 6.09
N GLN A 245 -4.07 12.54 6.14
CA GLN A 245 -5.30 12.09 5.51
C GLN A 245 -6.03 11.09 6.40
N ILE A 246 -7.36 11.18 6.44
CA ILE A 246 -8.21 10.26 7.19
C ILE A 246 -8.97 9.32 6.25
N PHE A 247 -9.13 8.08 6.71
CA PHE A 247 -9.87 7.02 6.03
C PHE A 247 -10.85 6.44 7.04
N LEU A 248 -12.14 6.47 6.72
CA LEU A 248 -13.21 5.99 7.59
C LEU A 248 -14.10 5.04 6.80
N GLY A 249 -14.48 3.92 7.39
CA GLY A 249 -15.33 2.95 6.71
C GLY A 249 -15.74 1.80 7.60
N GLY A 250 -16.85 1.18 7.24
CA GLY A 250 -17.37 0.01 7.92
C GLY A 250 -16.67 -1.27 7.50
N THR A 251 -17.11 -2.38 8.07
CA THR A 251 -16.67 -3.72 7.69
C THR A 251 -16.82 -3.94 6.18
N ALA A 252 -15.84 -4.63 5.58
CA ALA A 252 -15.80 -4.93 4.15
C ALA A 252 -15.71 -3.71 3.20
N THR A 253 -15.32 -2.54 3.72
CA THR A 253 -14.81 -1.43 2.90
C THR A 253 -13.29 -1.58 2.68
N GLY A 254 -12.77 -0.98 1.62
CA GLY A 254 -11.34 -1.04 1.32
C GLY A 254 -11.03 -0.71 -0.13
N THR A 255 -9.75 -0.51 -0.43
CA THR A 255 -9.27 -0.06 -1.74
C THR A 255 -8.57 -1.19 -2.49
N GLY A 256 -8.84 -1.28 -3.78
CA GLY A 256 -8.13 -2.20 -4.67
C GLY A 256 -6.63 -1.94 -4.68
N LEU A 257 -5.85 -2.90 -5.18
CA LEU A 257 -4.40 -2.81 -5.14
C LEU A 257 -3.92 -1.66 -6.04
N HIS A 258 -3.13 -0.74 -5.47
CA HIS A 258 -2.59 0.40 -6.18
C HIS A 258 -1.24 0.82 -5.58
N CYS A 259 -0.49 1.61 -6.35
CA CYS A 259 0.79 2.18 -5.95
C CYS A 259 0.67 3.72 -5.86
N ALA A 260 1.07 4.27 -4.71
CA ALA A 260 1.14 5.70 -4.48
C ALA A 260 2.47 6.29 -4.97
N ASN A 261 2.48 7.61 -5.23
CA ASN A 261 3.66 8.33 -5.72
C ASN A 261 4.58 8.87 -4.59
N LYS A 262 4.22 8.66 -3.33
CA LYS A 262 4.96 9.10 -2.13
C LYS A 262 4.96 8.02 -1.05
N PHE A 263 5.94 8.07 -0.15
CA PHE A 263 5.92 7.27 1.08
C PHE A 263 4.69 7.61 1.92
N ASN A 264 4.02 6.59 2.46
CA ASN A 264 2.89 6.78 3.38
C ASN A 264 3.19 6.17 4.75
N LEU A 265 2.69 6.83 5.78
CA LEU A 265 2.64 6.33 7.15
C LEU A 265 1.16 6.22 7.52
N PHE A 266 0.66 5.00 7.70
CA PHE A 266 -0.72 4.78 8.12
C PHE A 266 -0.74 4.53 9.62
N VAL A 267 -1.51 5.32 10.35
CA VAL A 267 -1.78 5.09 11.77
C VAL A 267 -3.18 4.50 11.88
N MET A 268 -3.27 3.25 12.35
CA MET A 268 -4.55 2.62 12.63
C MET A 268 -5.03 3.08 14.02
N ILE A 269 -6.06 3.93 14.03
CA ILE A 269 -6.63 4.52 15.26
C ILE A 269 -7.69 3.61 15.88
N TYR A 270 -8.68 3.20 15.08
CA TYR A 270 -9.81 2.38 15.53
C TYR A 270 -10.08 1.23 14.55
N GLY A 271 -10.39 0.05 15.09
CA GLY A 271 -10.74 -1.14 14.30
C GLY A 271 -9.52 -1.86 13.73
N GLN A 272 -9.73 -2.59 12.62
CA GLN A 272 -8.71 -3.41 11.98
C GLN A 272 -8.84 -3.33 10.46
N LYS A 273 -7.70 -3.37 9.76
CA LYS A 273 -7.63 -3.39 8.30
C LYS A 273 -6.69 -4.49 7.83
N ARG A 274 -7.13 -5.26 6.83
CA ARG A 274 -6.26 -6.21 6.12
C ARG A 274 -5.45 -5.44 5.09
N TRP A 275 -4.15 -5.67 5.08
CA TRP A 275 -3.24 -5.09 4.11
C TRP A 275 -2.60 -6.19 3.26
N THR A 276 -2.38 -5.89 2.00
CA THR A 276 -1.67 -6.79 1.09
C THR A 276 -0.73 -5.95 0.26
N PHE A 277 0.54 -6.32 0.26
CA PHE A 277 1.60 -5.63 -0.45
C PHE A 277 2.24 -6.55 -1.48
N VAL A 278 2.65 -5.96 -2.60
CA VAL A 278 3.49 -6.60 -3.61
C VAL A 278 4.67 -5.69 -3.85
N HIS A 279 5.88 -6.25 -3.89
CA HIS A 279 7.08 -5.44 -4.14
C HIS A 279 7.03 -4.84 -5.57
N PRO A 280 7.41 -3.55 -5.77
CA PRO A 280 7.33 -2.89 -7.08
C PRO A 280 8.06 -3.61 -8.21
N LYS A 281 9.08 -4.44 -7.92
CA LYS A 281 9.75 -5.32 -8.89
C LYS A 281 8.79 -6.24 -9.64
N HIS A 282 7.65 -6.59 -9.06
CA HIS A 282 6.61 -7.43 -9.66
C HIS A 282 5.50 -6.63 -10.35
N SER A 283 5.62 -5.30 -10.48
CA SER A 283 4.58 -4.48 -11.12
C SER A 283 4.14 -5.00 -12.51
N PRO A 284 5.03 -5.51 -13.38
CA PRO A 284 4.59 -6.12 -14.64
C PRO A 284 3.59 -7.28 -14.43
N TRP A 285 3.73 -8.07 -13.37
CA TRP A 285 2.83 -9.20 -13.12
C TRP A 285 1.44 -8.76 -12.62
N LEU A 286 1.28 -7.47 -12.30
CA LEU A 286 0.06 -6.89 -11.76
C LEU A 286 -0.79 -6.16 -12.80
N TYR A 287 -0.40 -6.17 -14.08
CA TYR A 287 -1.15 -5.53 -15.18
C TYR A 287 -1.52 -4.07 -14.85
N PRO A 288 -0.53 -3.19 -14.67
CA PRO A 288 -0.75 -1.84 -14.16
C PRO A 288 -1.63 -1.03 -15.12
N THR A 289 -2.62 -0.35 -14.54
CA THR A 289 -3.55 0.56 -15.19
C THR A 289 -3.44 1.95 -14.56
N SER A 290 -3.86 2.97 -15.29
CA SER A 290 -3.77 4.36 -14.83
C SER A 290 -5.14 4.98 -14.66
N GLN A 291 -5.38 5.63 -13.52
CA GLN A 291 -6.58 6.47 -13.33
C GLN A 291 -6.51 7.77 -14.14
N LYS A 292 -7.68 8.39 -14.39
CA LYS A 292 -7.83 9.61 -15.23
C LYS A 292 -6.91 10.75 -14.80
N ASN A 293 -6.77 10.95 -13.50
CA ASN A 293 -5.97 12.00 -12.89
C ASN A 293 -4.50 11.62 -12.62
N PHE A 294 -4.06 10.42 -12.99
CA PHE A 294 -2.68 9.92 -12.83
C PHE A 294 -2.12 9.97 -11.40
N GLN A 295 -2.99 10.08 -10.40
CA GLN A 295 -2.55 10.17 -9.02
C GLN A 295 -1.99 8.83 -8.51
N PHE A 296 -2.48 7.72 -9.08
CA PHE A 296 -2.15 6.36 -8.67
C PHE A 296 -2.11 5.42 -9.89
N VAL A 297 -1.26 4.40 -9.78
CA VAL A 297 -1.27 3.24 -10.69
C VAL A 297 -2.01 2.11 -10.00
N HIS A 298 -2.99 1.51 -10.67
CA HIS A 298 -3.88 0.48 -10.11
C HIS A 298 -3.62 -0.86 -10.76
N ALA A 299 -3.86 -1.95 -10.05
CA ALA A 299 -3.99 -3.28 -10.63
C ALA A 299 -5.49 -3.64 -10.74
N PRO A 300 -5.90 -4.52 -11.67
CA PRO A 300 -7.27 -5.02 -11.78
C PRO A 300 -7.57 -6.06 -10.67
N ILE A 301 -7.31 -5.68 -9.42
CA ILE A 301 -7.41 -6.51 -8.22
C ILE A 301 -8.31 -5.79 -7.21
N SER A 302 -9.36 -6.47 -6.75
CA SER A 302 -10.29 -5.92 -5.77
C SER A 302 -9.65 -5.74 -4.38
N ALA A 303 -10.32 -5.02 -3.49
CA ALA A 303 -9.89 -4.85 -2.09
C ALA A 303 -9.79 -6.17 -1.30
N THR A 304 -10.47 -7.22 -1.75
CA THR A 304 -10.42 -8.58 -1.19
C THR A 304 -9.49 -9.51 -1.98
N TYR A 305 -8.63 -8.95 -2.83
CA TYR A 305 -7.69 -9.68 -3.69
C TYR A 305 -8.37 -10.62 -4.70
N GLN A 306 -9.51 -10.21 -5.27
CA GLN A 306 -10.17 -10.94 -6.35
C GLN A 306 -9.79 -10.33 -7.70
N TYR A 307 -9.52 -11.17 -8.71
CA TYR A 307 -9.15 -10.79 -10.07
C TYR A 307 -9.55 -11.90 -11.06
N ASP A 308 -9.58 -11.58 -12.35
CA ASP A 308 -9.79 -12.53 -13.45
C ASP A 308 -8.47 -13.24 -13.77
N ALA A 309 -8.34 -14.50 -13.37
CA ALA A 309 -7.10 -15.26 -13.55
C ALA A 309 -6.83 -15.68 -14.99
N GLU A 310 -7.86 -15.77 -15.84
CA GLU A 310 -7.69 -16.08 -17.26
C GLU A 310 -7.15 -14.86 -18.00
N ARG A 311 -7.70 -13.67 -17.70
CA ARG A 311 -7.24 -12.41 -18.28
C ARG A 311 -5.90 -11.94 -17.71
N TYR A 312 -5.63 -12.23 -16.44
CA TYR A 312 -4.45 -11.74 -15.71
C TYR A 312 -3.64 -12.87 -15.04
N PRO A 313 -3.10 -13.83 -15.83
CA PRO A 313 -2.52 -15.07 -15.30
C PRO A 313 -1.29 -14.87 -14.40
N LEU A 314 -0.56 -13.75 -14.54
CA LEU A 314 0.64 -13.51 -13.73
C LEU A 314 0.37 -13.02 -12.31
N ILE A 315 -0.84 -12.53 -11.99
CA ILE A 315 -1.14 -11.94 -10.67
C ILE A 315 -0.95 -12.95 -9.53
N GLY A 316 -1.31 -14.22 -9.76
CA GLY A 316 -1.16 -15.28 -8.77
C GLY A 316 0.29 -15.66 -8.48
N SER A 317 1.21 -15.29 -9.38
CA SER A 317 2.64 -15.58 -9.29
C SER A 317 3.43 -14.49 -8.55
N ALA A 318 2.80 -13.36 -8.22
CA ALA A 318 3.47 -12.29 -7.47
C ALA A 318 3.54 -12.61 -5.97
N PRO A 319 4.74 -12.65 -5.35
CA PRO A 319 4.89 -12.77 -3.90
C PRO A 319 4.20 -11.62 -3.17
N ARG A 320 3.58 -11.94 -2.03
CA ARG A 320 2.76 -10.99 -1.27
C ARG A 320 3.16 -10.90 0.19
N TYR A 321 2.89 -9.75 0.81
CA TYR A 321 3.05 -9.53 2.24
C TYR A 321 1.72 -9.09 2.87
N THR A 322 1.31 -9.74 3.95
CA THR A 322 0.06 -9.46 4.71
C THR A 322 0.26 -9.62 6.20
#